data_AF-A0A453Q8I7-F1
#
_entry.id   AF-A0A453Q8I7-F1
#
_cell.length_a   1.000
_cell.length_b   1.000
_cell.length_c   1.000
_cell.angle_alpha   90.00
_cell.angle_beta   90.00
_cell.angle_gamma   90.00
#
_symmetry.space_group_name_H-M   'P 1'
#
loop_
_entity.id
_entity.type
_entity.pdbx_description
1 polymer ?
#
loop_
_entity_poly.entity_id
_entity_poly.type
_entity_poly.pdbx_seq_one_letter_code
_entity_poly.pdbx_strand_id
1 'polypeptide(L)'
;MTCFTSTIFSVCFNGQMLDSFQPTCALRQGDPLLPYPFLFVAETLSLLLNDASASGAIQHFRLNRYAPGISHLLFADDSLLLVVLKITSDGFEDKYLGLPVPEGRMKAGKFQSTKDKALKRVSDWIEKYASSGVKEIQIKSVTPALPVYAMGIFNFPASLCEELSQIIINFWWGDEKNRKKTHWLAWDKMTRPKGEGIMGFRDLRLFNQALLAKQAWRLLVFPDSLCAKVMKAKYYPHGHLLYTIPCQVSFGEFLMA
;
A
#
# COMPACT_ATOMS: atom_id res chain seq x y z
N MET A 1 23.52 8.69 -29.08
CA MET A 1 22.59 7.92 -28.21
C MET A 1 22.86 6.43 -28.44
N THR A 2 23.82 5.85 -27.73
CA THR A 2 24.36 4.48 -27.96
C THR A 2 24.45 3.70 -26.64
N CYS A 3 23.42 3.78 -25.79
CA CYS A 3 23.49 3.25 -24.42
C CYS A 3 22.72 1.93 -24.20
N PHE A 4 21.92 1.48 -25.18
CA PHE A 4 21.19 0.21 -25.09
C PHE A 4 21.59 -0.69 -26.25
N THR A 5 22.50 -1.63 -25.97
CA THR A 5 22.83 -2.73 -26.88
C THR A 5 21.98 -3.94 -26.53
N SER A 6 21.50 -4.67 -27.55
CA SER A 6 20.71 -5.87 -27.34
C SER A 6 21.51 -6.91 -26.53
N THR A 7 20.92 -7.40 -25.44
CA THR A 7 21.54 -8.38 -24.54
C THR A 7 21.36 -9.78 -25.09
N ILE A 8 22.43 -10.59 -25.09
CA ILE A 8 22.36 -12.01 -25.43
C ILE A 8 22.08 -12.80 -24.14
N PHE A 9 21.07 -13.68 -24.18
CA PHE A 9 20.72 -14.54 -23.06
C PHE A 9 21.17 -15.97 -23.29
N SER A 10 21.38 -16.68 -22.19
CA SER A 10 21.65 -18.11 -22.16
C SER A 10 21.01 -18.67 -20.90
N VAL A 11 20.26 -19.76 -21.03
CA VAL A 11 19.52 -20.35 -19.91
C VAL A 11 20.35 -21.48 -19.31
N CYS A 12 20.61 -21.43 -18.02
CA CYS A 12 21.21 -22.56 -17.30
C CYS A 12 20.09 -23.50 -16.85
N PHE A 13 20.07 -24.72 -17.38
CA PHE A 13 19.11 -25.76 -17.02
C PHE A 13 19.85 -26.96 -16.46
N ASN A 14 19.51 -27.38 -15.23
CA ASN A 14 20.18 -28.48 -14.52
C ASN A 14 21.71 -28.35 -14.43
N GLY A 15 22.24 -27.12 -14.32
CA GLY A 15 23.68 -26.85 -14.23
C GLY A 15 24.41 -26.83 -15.57
N GLN A 16 23.72 -27.06 -16.69
CA GLN A 16 24.27 -26.91 -18.04
C GLN A 16 23.75 -25.62 -18.67
N MET A 17 24.66 -24.81 -19.23
CA MET A 17 24.28 -23.67 -20.05
C MET A 17 23.78 -24.15 -21.40
N LEU A 18 22.54 -23.80 -21.75
CA LEU A 18 21.96 -23.96 -23.07
C LEU A 18 22.50 -22.88 -24.02
N ASP A 19 22.23 -23.09 -25.31
CA ASP A 19 22.63 -22.18 -26.38
C ASP A 19 22.13 -20.76 -26.13
N SER A 20 22.99 -19.80 -26.49
CA SER A 20 22.65 -18.40 -26.36
C SER A 20 21.64 -17.98 -27.42
N PHE A 21 20.64 -17.22 -27.03
CA PHE A 21 19.66 -16.62 -27.93
C PHE A 21 19.54 -15.12 -27.69
N GLN A 22 19.15 -14.39 -28.73
CA GLN A 22 18.90 -12.96 -28.65
C GLN A 22 17.39 -12.72 -28.55
N PRO A 23 16.91 -12.10 -27.47
CA PRO A 23 15.50 -11.75 -27.32
C PRO A 23 15.12 -10.64 -28.33
N THR A 24 14.02 -10.82 -29.04
CA THR A 24 13.51 -9.78 -29.95
C THR A 24 12.74 -8.70 -29.19
N CYS A 25 11.99 -9.11 -28.16
CA CYS A 25 11.14 -8.26 -27.32
C CYS A 25 11.19 -8.74 -25.88
N ALA A 26 12.15 -8.26 -25.07
CA ALA A 26 12.15 -8.39 -23.62
C ALA A 26 13.35 -7.65 -23.02
N LEU A 27 13.17 -7.13 -21.81
CA LEU A 27 14.25 -6.64 -20.96
C LEU A 27 14.48 -7.65 -19.82
N ARG A 28 15.72 -7.82 -19.38
CA ARG A 28 16.08 -8.76 -18.30
C ARG A 28 15.42 -8.38 -16.97
N GLN A 29 14.54 -9.22 -16.44
CA GLN A 29 14.01 -9.01 -15.10
C GLN A 29 15.15 -9.11 -14.05
N GLY A 30 15.27 -8.09 -13.19
CA GLY A 30 16.30 -8.01 -12.16
C GLY A 30 17.60 -7.28 -12.57
N ASP A 31 17.65 -6.68 -13.76
CA ASP A 31 18.70 -5.72 -14.09
C ASP A 31 18.41 -4.35 -13.44
N PRO A 32 19.33 -3.78 -12.64
CA PRO A 32 19.10 -2.51 -11.94
C PRO A 32 18.95 -1.30 -12.87
N LEU A 33 19.34 -1.39 -14.15
CA LEU A 33 19.25 -0.28 -15.12
C LEU A 33 18.00 -0.32 -16.01
N LEU A 34 17.33 -1.45 -16.09
CA LEU A 34 16.15 -1.63 -16.96
C LEU A 34 14.85 -0.94 -16.48
N PRO A 35 14.70 -0.50 -15.21
CA PRO A 35 13.58 0.36 -14.82
C PRO A 35 13.63 1.77 -15.44
N TYR A 36 14.80 2.31 -15.80
CA TYR A 36 14.91 3.71 -16.27
C TYR A 36 14.29 3.95 -17.65
N PRO A 37 14.48 3.09 -18.67
CA PRO A 37 13.76 3.19 -19.94
C PRO A 37 12.24 3.26 -19.75
N PHE A 38 11.71 2.48 -18.80
CA PHE A 38 10.29 2.50 -18.48
C PHE A 38 9.86 3.88 -17.97
N LEU A 39 10.64 4.49 -17.07
CA LEU A 39 10.37 5.84 -16.56
C LEU A 39 10.41 6.89 -17.68
N PHE A 40 11.34 6.79 -18.63
CA PHE A 40 11.39 7.70 -19.78
C PHE A 40 10.15 7.57 -20.67
N VAL A 41 9.71 6.34 -20.96
CA VAL A 41 8.48 6.11 -21.75
C VAL A 41 7.24 6.60 -21.01
N ALA A 42 7.18 6.40 -19.69
CA ALA A 42 6.09 6.94 -18.87
C ALA A 42 6.08 8.47 -18.89
N GLU A 43 7.25 9.12 -18.79
CA GLU A 43 7.38 10.57 -18.85
C GLU A 43 6.98 11.15 -20.22
N THR A 44 7.38 10.52 -21.33
CA THR A 44 6.97 10.96 -22.67
C THR A 44 5.47 10.79 -22.87
N LEU A 45 4.88 9.69 -22.41
CA LEU A 45 3.43 9.49 -22.43
C LEU A 45 2.70 10.55 -21.60
N SER A 46 3.20 10.85 -20.40
CA SER A 46 2.66 11.91 -19.55
C SER A 46 2.66 13.27 -20.23
N LEU A 47 3.75 13.62 -20.93
CA LEU A 47 3.86 14.87 -21.68
C LEU A 47 2.85 14.92 -22.84
N LEU A 48 2.70 13.84 -23.61
CA LEU A 48 1.73 13.75 -24.70
C LEU A 48 0.28 13.89 -24.21
N LEU A 49 -0.06 13.25 -23.09
CA LEU A 49 -1.41 13.36 -22.50
C LEU A 49 -1.69 14.78 -21.97
N ASN A 50 -0.67 15.46 -21.43
CA ASN A 50 -0.81 16.84 -20.98
C ASN A 50 -0.99 17.80 -22.16
N ASP A 51 -0.25 17.62 -23.26
CA ASP A 51 -0.40 18.40 -24.49
C ASP A 51 -1.78 18.18 -25.14
N ALA A 52 -2.24 16.93 -25.19
CA ALA A 52 -3.59 16.58 -25.64
C ALA A 52 -4.68 17.19 -24.73
N SER A 53 -4.43 17.36 -23.44
CA SER A 53 -5.37 18.06 -22.55
C SER A 53 -5.32 19.59 -22.74
N ALA A 54 -4.15 20.16 -22.98
CA ALA A 54 -3.97 21.59 -23.22
C ALA A 54 -4.59 22.04 -24.56
N SER A 55 -4.48 21.21 -25.60
CA SER A 55 -5.13 21.42 -26.90
C SER A 55 -6.65 21.16 -26.89
N GLY A 56 -7.20 20.68 -25.77
CA GLY A 56 -8.63 20.38 -25.63
C GLY A 56 -9.08 19.08 -26.31
N ALA A 57 -8.15 18.29 -26.86
CA ALA A 57 -8.47 16.98 -27.43
C ALA A 57 -8.93 15.96 -26.36
N ILE A 58 -8.48 16.15 -25.12
CA ILE A 58 -8.75 15.27 -23.98
C ILE A 58 -9.26 16.10 -22.79
N GLN A 59 -10.43 15.76 -22.27
CA GLN A 59 -10.95 16.38 -21.04
C GLN A 59 -10.42 15.62 -19.81
N HIS A 60 -9.61 16.30 -19.01
CA HIS A 60 -9.10 15.75 -17.75
C HIS A 60 -10.21 15.60 -16.70
N PHE A 61 -10.08 14.60 -15.84
CA PHE A 61 -10.91 14.48 -14.66
C PHE A 61 -10.61 15.61 -13.68
N ARG A 62 -11.67 16.23 -13.14
CA ARG A 62 -11.55 17.29 -12.13
C ARG A 62 -12.59 17.03 -11.04
N LEU A 63 -12.11 16.82 -9.82
CA LEU A 63 -12.98 16.57 -8.65
C LEU A 63 -13.92 17.74 -8.34
N ASN A 64 -13.38 18.96 -8.34
CA ASN A 64 -14.15 20.20 -8.17
C ASN A 64 -13.40 21.39 -8.78
N ARG A 65 -14.02 22.57 -8.79
CA ARG A 65 -13.44 23.80 -9.39
C ARG A 65 -12.10 24.26 -8.81
N TYR A 66 -11.74 23.81 -7.60
CA TYR A 66 -10.49 24.17 -6.92
C TYR A 66 -9.40 23.09 -7.06
N ALA A 67 -9.75 21.89 -7.52
CA ALA A 67 -8.83 20.78 -7.68
C ALA A 67 -8.05 20.91 -9.01
N PRO A 68 -6.76 20.54 -9.03
CA PRO A 68 -6.04 20.39 -10.29
C PRO A 68 -6.69 19.29 -11.14
N GLY A 69 -6.65 19.47 -12.46
CA GLY A 69 -7.06 18.42 -13.40
C GLY A 69 -6.09 17.26 -13.38
N ILE A 70 -6.60 16.03 -13.37
CA ILE A 70 -5.81 14.81 -13.44
C ILE A 70 -6.22 14.07 -14.72
N SER A 71 -5.28 13.82 -15.61
CA SER A 71 -5.52 13.07 -16.85
C SER A 71 -5.07 11.62 -16.75
N HIS A 72 -4.01 11.33 -15.98
CA HIS A 72 -3.43 10.00 -15.85
C HIS A 72 -2.71 9.78 -14.51
N LEU A 73 -2.62 8.52 -14.08
CA LEU A 73 -1.75 8.04 -13.02
C LEU A 73 -0.99 6.82 -13.55
N LEU A 74 0.34 6.88 -13.54
CA LEU A 74 1.21 5.82 -14.07
C LEU A 74 2.07 5.26 -12.92
N PHE A 75 2.08 3.95 -12.75
CA PHE A 75 2.97 3.27 -11.82
C PHE A 75 3.45 1.96 -12.44
N ALA A 76 4.73 1.89 -12.81
CA ALA A 76 5.22 0.78 -13.63
C ALA A 76 4.22 0.52 -14.78
N ASP A 77 3.91 -0.74 -15.05
CA ASP A 77 2.94 -1.18 -16.05
C ASP A 77 1.47 -0.81 -15.77
N ASP A 78 1.12 -0.43 -14.54
CA ASP A 78 -0.24 -0.03 -14.18
C ASP A 78 -0.52 1.43 -14.57
N SER A 79 -1.39 1.63 -15.57
CA SER A 79 -1.82 2.95 -16.03
C SER A 79 -3.31 3.17 -15.80
N LEU A 80 -3.66 4.25 -15.09
CA LEU A 80 -5.03 4.72 -14.95
C LEU A 80 -5.20 6.01 -15.77
N LEU A 81 -6.05 5.95 -16.78
CA LEU A 81 -6.42 7.11 -17.57
C LEU A 81 -7.74 7.68 -17.04
N LEU A 82 -7.65 8.88 -16.47
CA LEU A 82 -8.77 9.62 -15.90
C LEU A 82 -9.22 10.69 -16.88
N VAL A 83 -9.65 10.24 -18.06
CA VAL A 83 -10.13 11.10 -19.12
C VAL A 83 -11.63 10.94 -19.24
N VAL A 84 -12.35 12.06 -19.37
CA VAL A 84 -13.76 12.04 -19.82
C VAL A 84 -13.76 11.76 -21.32
N LEU A 85 -13.43 10.53 -21.70
CA LEU A 85 -13.83 10.00 -22.99
C LEU A 85 -15.29 9.58 -22.80
N LYS A 86 -16.17 9.87 -23.76
CA LYS A 86 -17.54 9.33 -23.80
C LYS A 86 -17.56 7.80 -24.02
N ILE A 87 -16.55 7.10 -23.52
CA ILE A 87 -16.43 5.65 -23.52
C ILE A 87 -17.20 5.21 -22.28
N THR A 88 -18.27 4.46 -22.53
CA THR A 88 -19.03 3.72 -21.52
C THR A 88 -18.06 3.05 -20.56
N SER A 89 -18.18 3.38 -19.27
CA SER A 89 -17.34 2.82 -18.21
C SER A 89 -17.43 1.30 -18.23
N ASP A 90 -16.45 0.65 -18.85
CA ASP A 90 -16.21 -0.76 -18.60
C ASP A 90 -15.60 -0.87 -17.20
N GLY A 91 -16.09 -1.81 -16.40
CA GLY A 91 -15.97 -1.77 -14.93
C GLY A 91 -14.56 -1.50 -14.42
N PHE A 92 -14.42 -0.56 -13.48
CA PHE A 92 -13.18 -0.41 -12.74
C PHE A 92 -12.84 -1.73 -12.04
N GLU A 93 -11.59 -2.19 -12.13
CA GLU A 93 -11.16 -3.33 -11.32
C GLU A 93 -11.35 -3.03 -9.83
N ASP A 94 -11.77 -4.04 -9.06
CA ASP A 94 -12.04 -3.90 -7.62
C ASP A 94 -10.79 -3.52 -6.81
N LYS A 95 -9.59 -3.62 -7.41
CA LYS A 95 -8.31 -3.33 -6.78
C LYS A 95 -7.40 -2.55 -7.71
N TYR A 96 -6.65 -1.61 -7.14
CA TYR A 96 -5.55 -0.91 -7.80
C TYR A 96 -4.30 -0.99 -6.91
N LEU A 97 -3.16 -1.37 -7.49
CA LEU A 97 -1.90 -1.60 -6.74
C LEU A 97 -2.05 -2.55 -5.53
N GLY A 98 -2.96 -3.52 -5.64
CA GLY A 98 -3.26 -4.47 -4.57
C GLY A 98 -4.08 -3.92 -3.40
N LEU A 99 -4.59 -2.69 -3.53
CA LEU A 99 -5.51 -2.05 -2.58
C LEU A 99 -6.93 -2.03 -3.14
N PRO A 100 -7.96 -2.23 -2.29
CA PRO A 100 -9.34 -2.10 -2.74
C PRO A 100 -9.65 -0.65 -3.15
N VAL A 101 -10.36 -0.50 -4.26
CA VAL A 101 -10.85 0.82 -4.70
C VAL A 101 -11.90 1.33 -3.69
N PRO A 102 -11.75 2.56 -3.15
CA PRO A 102 -12.67 3.08 -2.16
C PRO A 102 -14.01 3.44 -2.80
N GLU A 103 -15.07 2.82 -2.30
CA GLU A 103 -16.46 3.17 -2.64
C GLU A 103 -17.14 3.59 -1.35
N GLY A 104 -17.04 4.87 -1.03
CA GLY A 104 -17.50 5.41 0.24
C GLY A 104 -16.79 4.78 1.44
N ARG A 105 -17.55 4.48 2.50
CA ARG A 105 -16.97 4.02 3.77
C ARG A 105 -16.40 2.61 3.64
N MET A 106 -15.10 2.49 3.90
CA MET A 106 -14.39 1.21 3.81
C MET A 106 -14.78 0.27 4.95
N LYS A 107 -15.42 -0.84 4.58
CA LYS A 107 -15.84 -1.91 5.48
C LYS A 107 -14.72 -2.93 5.67
N ALA A 108 -14.71 -3.61 6.81
CA ALA A 108 -13.73 -4.66 7.12
C ALA A 108 -13.67 -5.78 6.06
N GLY A 109 -14.79 -6.05 5.37
CA GLY A 109 -14.86 -7.03 4.28
C GLY A 109 -13.93 -6.75 3.10
N LYS A 110 -13.65 -5.48 2.78
CA LYS A 110 -12.73 -5.13 1.67
C LYS A 110 -11.26 -5.49 1.97
N PHE A 111 -10.91 -5.71 3.24
CA PHE A 111 -9.56 -6.02 3.70
C PHE A 111 -9.33 -7.51 4.03
N GLN A 112 -10.26 -8.41 3.69
CA GLN A 112 -10.08 -9.85 3.93
C GLN A 112 -8.79 -10.38 3.30
N SER A 113 -8.44 -9.92 2.10
CA SER A 113 -7.16 -10.30 1.47
C SER A 113 -5.91 -9.98 2.30
N THR A 114 -5.93 -8.90 3.09
CA THR A 114 -4.83 -8.54 3.99
C THR A 114 -4.81 -9.45 5.22
N LYS A 115 -5.98 -9.78 5.74
CA LYS A 115 -6.15 -10.75 6.82
C LYS A 115 -5.69 -12.15 6.41
N ASP A 116 -6.09 -12.61 5.23
CA ASP A 116 -5.72 -13.93 4.70
C ASP A 116 -4.21 -14.05 4.48
N LYS A 117 -3.57 -12.98 4.02
CA LYS A 117 -2.09 -12.90 3.94
C LYS A 117 -1.45 -13.01 5.32
N ALA A 118 -2.00 -12.36 6.34
CA ALA A 118 -1.50 -12.45 7.71
C ALA A 118 -1.69 -13.84 8.31
N LEU A 119 -2.87 -14.45 8.11
CA LEU A 119 -3.17 -15.82 8.52
C LEU A 119 -2.21 -16.82 7.88
N LYS A 120 -2.06 -16.75 6.55
CA LYS A 120 -1.17 -17.63 5.81
C LYS A 120 0.26 -17.55 6.34
N ARG A 121 0.79 -16.35 6.57
CA ARG A 121 2.15 -16.18 7.11
C ARG A 121 2.32 -16.73 8.52
N VAL A 122 1.32 -16.56 9.37
CA VAL A 122 1.34 -17.14 10.72
C VAL A 122 1.31 -18.66 10.67
N SER A 123 0.47 -19.25 9.83
CA SER A 123 0.43 -20.71 9.63
C SER A 123 1.77 -21.25 9.13
N ASP A 124 2.38 -20.59 8.14
CA ASP A 124 3.70 -20.96 7.59
C ASP A 124 4.82 -20.95 8.68
N TRP A 125 4.66 -20.18 9.76
CA TRP A 125 5.61 -20.14 10.87
C TRP A 125 5.35 -21.20 11.93
N ILE A 126 4.09 -21.56 12.17
CA ILE A 126 3.71 -22.61 13.12
C ILE A 126 4.35 -23.94 12.72
N GLU A 127 4.36 -24.24 11.43
CA GLU A 127 4.94 -25.49 10.88
C GLU A 127 6.46 -25.63 11.11
N LYS A 128 7.17 -24.57 11.50
CA LYS A 128 8.63 -24.52 11.58
C LYS A 128 9.24 -24.62 12.99
N TYR A 129 8.48 -25.04 14.02
CA TYR A 129 8.95 -25.14 15.41
C TYR A 129 9.71 -23.89 15.89
N ALA A 130 9.01 -22.76 16.01
CA ALA A 130 9.63 -21.50 16.44
C ALA A 130 9.81 -21.41 17.97
N SER A 131 11.03 -21.14 18.44
CA SER A 131 11.29 -20.75 19.83
C SER A 131 10.63 -19.41 20.15
N SER A 132 10.40 -19.11 21.44
CA SER A 132 9.76 -17.86 21.86
C SER A 132 10.49 -16.60 21.36
N GLY A 133 11.83 -16.63 21.32
CA GLY A 133 12.62 -15.52 20.76
C GLY A 133 12.42 -15.33 19.26
N VAL A 134 12.30 -16.42 18.49
CA VAL A 134 12.01 -16.35 17.05
C VAL A 134 10.61 -15.79 16.80
N LYS A 135 9.61 -16.23 17.58
CA LYS A 135 8.25 -15.68 17.50
C LYS A 135 8.22 -14.18 17.75
N GLU A 136 8.97 -13.70 18.74
CA GLU A 136 9.00 -12.28 19.10
C GLU A 136 9.53 -11.45 17.93
N ILE A 137 10.63 -11.89 17.33
CA ILE A 137 11.27 -11.23 16.19
C ILE A 137 10.33 -11.24 14.98
N GLN A 138 9.70 -12.38 14.66
CA GLN A 138 8.77 -12.52 13.54
C GLN A 138 7.56 -11.59 13.70
N ILE A 139 6.95 -11.56 14.89
CA ILE A 139 5.81 -10.68 15.17
C ILE A 139 6.22 -9.22 15.00
N LYS A 140 7.35 -8.80 15.57
CA LYS A 140 7.76 -7.38 15.55
C LYS A 140 8.18 -6.88 14.18
N SER A 141 8.83 -7.73 13.39
CA SER A 141 9.39 -7.34 12.09
C SER A 141 8.41 -7.54 10.95
N VAL A 142 7.74 -8.69 10.87
CA VAL A 142 6.95 -9.07 9.70
C VAL A 142 5.48 -8.71 9.86
N THR A 143 4.88 -8.92 11.04
CA THR A 143 3.43 -8.75 11.16
C THR A 143 2.97 -7.31 10.94
N PRO A 144 3.59 -6.25 11.51
CA PRO A 144 3.27 -4.88 11.17
C PRO A 144 3.56 -4.55 9.71
N ALA A 145 4.61 -5.12 9.10
CA ALA A 145 4.98 -4.81 7.73
C ALA A 145 3.93 -5.26 6.70
N LEU A 146 3.17 -6.33 6.98
CA LEU A 146 2.13 -6.84 6.09
C LEU A 146 1.02 -5.82 5.79
N PRO A 147 0.35 -5.22 6.79
CA PRO A 147 -0.68 -4.22 6.55
C PRO A 147 -0.15 -2.79 6.44
N VAL A 148 1.15 -2.49 6.66
CA VAL A 148 1.70 -1.11 6.64
C VAL A 148 1.29 -0.32 5.40
N TYR A 149 1.32 -0.96 4.22
CA TYR A 149 0.96 -0.30 2.98
C TYR A 149 -0.50 0.16 2.96
N ALA A 150 -1.43 -0.75 3.31
CA ALA A 150 -2.86 -0.44 3.39
C ALA A 150 -3.18 0.51 4.56
N MET A 151 -2.59 0.28 5.74
CA MET A 151 -2.78 1.11 6.93
C MET A 151 -2.24 2.53 6.77
N GLY A 152 -1.26 2.74 5.87
CA GLY A 152 -0.72 4.06 5.58
C GLY A 152 -1.64 4.93 4.75
N ILE A 153 -2.63 4.36 4.08
CA ILE A 153 -3.59 5.08 3.22
C ILE A 153 -4.98 5.05 3.85
N PHE A 154 -5.31 3.95 4.51
CA PHE A 154 -6.64 3.65 4.99
C PHE A 154 -6.70 3.57 6.51
N ASN A 155 -7.76 4.16 7.07
CA ASN A 155 -8.12 3.93 8.45
C ASN A 155 -8.79 2.58 8.60
N PHE A 156 -8.14 1.69 9.34
CA PHE A 156 -8.66 0.35 9.55
C PHE A 156 -9.81 0.40 10.58
N PRO A 157 -10.95 -0.26 10.31
CA PRO A 157 -11.98 -0.43 11.32
C PRO A 157 -11.42 -1.11 12.57
N ALA A 158 -11.86 -0.68 13.75
CA ALA A 158 -11.39 -1.24 15.02
C ALA A 158 -11.54 -2.78 15.07
N SER A 159 -12.64 -3.32 14.53
CA SER A 159 -12.88 -4.75 14.43
C SER A 159 -11.79 -5.50 13.65
N LEU A 160 -11.32 -4.93 12.52
CA LEU A 160 -10.25 -5.54 11.73
C LEU A 160 -8.91 -5.52 12.48
N CYS A 161 -8.61 -4.44 13.20
CA CYS A 161 -7.42 -4.35 14.05
C CYS A 161 -7.46 -5.38 15.19
N GLU A 162 -8.64 -5.60 15.79
CA GLU A 162 -8.84 -6.61 16.83
C GLU A 162 -8.66 -8.02 16.25
N GLU A 163 -9.27 -8.32 15.10
CA GLU A 163 -9.10 -9.61 14.42
C GLU A 163 -7.63 -9.91 14.08
N LEU A 164 -6.90 -8.94 13.54
CA LEU A 164 -5.46 -9.08 13.27
C LEU A 164 -4.66 -9.27 14.56
N SER A 165 -5.03 -8.56 15.63
CA SER A 165 -4.39 -8.72 16.94
C SER A 165 -4.64 -10.13 17.50
N GLN A 166 -5.84 -10.68 17.33
CA GLN A 166 -6.16 -12.05 17.74
C GLN A 166 -5.31 -13.10 17.02
N ILE A 167 -5.04 -12.91 15.73
CA ILE A 167 -4.15 -13.79 14.97
C ILE A 167 -2.74 -13.79 15.61
N ILE A 168 -2.22 -12.61 15.98
CA ILE A 168 -0.91 -12.47 16.63
C ILE A 168 -0.92 -13.10 18.04
N ILE A 169 -1.95 -12.82 18.83
CA ILE A 169 -2.14 -13.37 20.17
C ILE A 169 -2.12 -14.90 20.12
N ASN A 170 -2.89 -15.49 19.19
CA ASN A 170 -2.96 -16.93 19.01
C ASN A 170 -1.61 -17.52 18.57
N PHE A 171 -0.88 -16.83 17.69
CA PHE A 171 0.46 -17.26 17.28
C PHE A 171 1.49 -17.21 18.42
N TRP A 172 1.45 -16.13 19.23
CA TRP A 172 2.37 -15.95 20.35
C TRP A 172 2.15 -17.02 21.43
N TRP A 173 0.89 -17.27 21.79
CA TRP A 173 0.55 -18.20 22.85
C TRP A 173 0.40 -19.66 22.40
N GLY A 174 0.07 -19.98 21.14
CA GLY A 174 0.14 -21.36 20.59
C GLY A 174 1.60 -21.81 20.42
N ASP A 175 2.04 -23.07 20.33
CA ASP A 175 1.45 -24.41 20.19
C ASP A 175 2.27 -25.39 21.08
N GLU A 176 1.62 -26.46 21.55
CA GLU A 176 2.13 -27.85 21.52
C GLU A 176 0.91 -28.81 21.62
N LYS A 177 0.64 -29.59 20.56
CA LYS A 177 -0.34 -30.70 20.50
C LYS A 177 -1.75 -30.37 21.00
N ASN A 178 -2.55 -29.72 20.15
CA ASN A 178 -4.02 -29.73 20.23
C ASN A 178 -4.64 -29.16 21.52
N ARG A 179 -3.85 -28.45 22.36
CA ARG A 179 -4.33 -27.75 23.55
C ARG A 179 -4.13 -26.25 23.40
N LYS A 180 -5.18 -25.48 23.66
CA LYS A 180 -5.07 -24.02 23.85
C LYS A 180 -4.17 -23.77 25.07
N LYS A 181 -3.02 -23.11 24.87
CA LYS A 181 -2.19 -22.63 25.99
C LYS A 181 -2.90 -21.46 26.67
N THR A 182 -2.81 -21.41 27.99
CA THR A 182 -3.38 -20.33 28.80
C THR A 182 -2.68 -19.02 28.48
N HIS A 183 -3.46 -17.96 28.27
CA HIS A 183 -2.95 -16.60 28.14
C HIS A 183 -2.50 -16.09 29.53
N TRP A 184 -1.19 -16.14 29.80
CA TRP A 184 -0.64 -15.73 31.12
C TRP A 184 -0.67 -14.22 31.36
N LEU A 185 -0.70 -13.43 30.29
CA LEU A 185 -0.69 -11.98 30.37
C LEU A 185 -1.68 -11.38 29.36
N ALA A 186 -2.41 -10.37 29.80
CA ALA A 186 -3.30 -9.59 28.94
C ALA A 186 -2.51 -8.95 27.78
N TRP A 187 -3.09 -8.96 26.58
CA TRP A 187 -2.44 -8.42 25.38
C TRP A 187 -2.11 -6.93 25.51
N ASP A 188 -2.98 -6.15 26.14
CA ASP A 188 -2.80 -4.71 26.38
C ASP A 188 -1.55 -4.40 27.22
N LYS A 189 -1.09 -5.34 28.03
CA LYS A 189 0.20 -5.20 28.73
C LYS A 189 1.35 -5.47 27.78
N MET A 190 1.24 -6.47 26.90
CA MET A 190 2.30 -6.82 25.94
C MET A 190 2.56 -5.75 24.87
N THR A 191 1.57 -4.91 24.57
CA THR A 191 1.70 -3.81 23.62
C THR A 191 2.36 -2.56 24.22
N ARG A 192 2.59 -2.52 25.54
CA ARG A 192 3.27 -1.40 26.20
C ARG A 192 4.73 -1.30 25.78
N PRO A 193 5.29 -0.08 25.74
CA PRO A 193 6.66 0.15 25.29
C PRO A 193 7.68 -0.64 26.13
N LYS A 194 8.78 -1.04 25.48
CA LYS A 194 9.83 -1.86 26.11
C LYS A 194 10.47 -1.20 27.33
N GLY A 195 10.44 0.14 27.41
CA GLY A 195 10.93 0.90 28.57
C GLY A 195 10.21 0.59 29.88
N GLU A 196 8.97 0.06 29.82
CA GLU A 196 8.23 -0.39 31.01
C GLU A 196 8.57 -1.84 31.42
N GLY A 197 9.63 -2.43 30.86
CA GLY A 197 10.03 -3.81 31.16
C GLY A 197 9.15 -4.87 30.50
N ILE A 198 8.41 -4.51 29.45
CA ILE A 198 7.49 -5.40 28.74
C ILE A 198 7.99 -5.63 27.30
N MET A 199 7.32 -6.50 26.55
CA MET A 199 7.76 -6.98 25.25
C MET A 199 7.71 -5.92 24.16
N GLY A 200 6.79 -4.95 24.19
CA GLY A 200 6.75 -3.89 23.17
C GLY A 200 6.23 -4.35 21.82
N PHE A 201 5.17 -5.17 21.80
CA PHE A 201 4.41 -5.38 20.57
C PHE A 201 3.67 -4.10 20.17
N ARG A 202 3.35 -3.95 18.88
CA ARG A 202 2.64 -2.74 18.41
C ARG A 202 1.14 -2.93 18.56
N ASP A 203 0.47 -1.95 19.18
CA ASP A 203 -0.97 -1.80 19.03
C ASP A 203 -1.28 -1.33 17.60
N LEU A 204 -2.00 -2.17 16.84
CA LEU A 204 -2.33 -1.91 15.44
C LEU A 204 -3.21 -0.68 15.25
N ARG A 205 -4.05 -0.31 16.23
CA ARG A 205 -4.91 0.88 16.16
C ARG A 205 -4.07 2.15 16.25
N LEU A 206 -3.24 2.24 17.29
CA LEU A 206 -2.32 3.37 17.47
C LEU A 206 -1.31 3.44 16.33
N PHE A 207 -0.85 2.29 15.84
CA PHE A 207 0.07 2.23 14.71
C PHE A 207 -0.56 2.72 13.40
N ASN A 208 -1.81 2.34 13.10
CA ASN A 208 -2.55 2.87 11.95
C ASN A 208 -2.71 4.39 12.05
N GLN A 209 -3.14 4.89 13.21
CA GLN A 209 -3.25 6.33 13.46
C GLN A 209 -1.91 7.06 13.27
N ALA A 210 -0.80 6.48 13.75
CA ALA A 210 0.53 7.05 13.56
C ALA A 210 0.96 7.09 12.08
N LEU A 211 0.64 6.07 11.30
CA LEU A 211 0.92 6.04 9.86
C LEU A 211 0.10 7.09 9.10
N LEU A 212 -1.17 7.26 9.45
CA LEU A 212 -2.03 8.30 8.88
C LEU A 212 -1.54 9.70 9.27
N ALA A 213 -1.14 9.89 10.53
CA ALA A 213 -0.52 11.14 10.99
C ALA A 213 0.77 11.46 10.23
N LYS A 214 1.58 10.44 9.90
CA LYS A 214 2.76 10.60 9.04
C LYS A 214 2.40 11.10 7.63
N GLN A 215 1.30 10.63 7.04
CA GLN A 215 0.84 11.17 5.75
C GLN A 215 0.30 12.59 5.90
N ALA A 216 -0.48 12.87 6.94
CA ALA A 216 -0.96 14.22 7.23
C ALA A 216 0.20 15.22 7.38
N TRP A 217 1.28 14.81 8.06
CA TRP A 217 2.50 15.60 8.16
C TRP A 217 3.12 15.91 6.79
N ARG A 218 3.16 14.92 5.88
CA ARG A 218 3.66 15.15 4.51
C ARG A 218 2.83 16.18 3.74
N LEU A 219 1.51 16.19 3.93
CA LEU A 219 0.63 17.20 3.32
C LEU A 219 0.93 18.61 3.85
N LEU A 220 1.34 18.74 5.12
CA LEU A 220 1.75 20.03 5.71
C LEU A 220 3.10 20.49 5.20
N VAL A 221 4.07 19.58 5.06
CA VAL A 221 5.43 19.91 4.62
C VAL A 221 5.50 20.22 3.13
N PHE A 222 4.70 19.54 2.29
CA PHE A 222 4.70 19.70 0.83
C PHE A 222 3.33 20.10 0.28
N PRO A 223 2.88 21.35 0.53
CA PRO A 223 1.55 21.82 0.12
C PRO A 223 1.39 21.92 -1.39
N ASP A 224 2.49 22.07 -2.14
CA ASP A 224 2.46 22.21 -3.60
C ASP A 224 2.35 20.89 -4.37
N SER A 225 2.49 19.76 -3.67
CA SER A 225 2.34 18.44 -4.27
C SER A 225 0.94 18.24 -4.85
N LEU A 226 0.84 17.49 -5.96
CA LEU A 226 -0.46 17.19 -6.58
C LEU A 226 -1.42 16.56 -5.58
N CYS A 227 -0.92 15.62 -4.77
CA CYS A 227 -1.67 14.99 -3.69
C CYS A 227 -2.21 16.03 -2.69
N ALA A 228 -1.37 16.94 -2.18
CA ALA A 228 -1.83 17.97 -1.24
C ALA A 228 -2.88 18.92 -1.85
N LYS A 229 -2.71 19.32 -3.10
CA LYS A 229 -3.69 20.16 -3.81
C LYS A 229 -5.04 19.45 -3.99
N VAL A 230 -5.01 18.18 -4.37
CA VAL A 230 -6.20 17.34 -4.53
C VAL A 230 -6.92 17.13 -3.19
N MET A 231 -6.18 16.79 -2.14
CA MET A 231 -6.72 16.60 -0.79
C MET A 231 -7.29 17.89 -0.22
N LYS A 232 -6.59 19.01 -0.36
CA LYS A 232 -7.09 20.33 0.06
C LYS A 232 -8.40 20.68 -0.64
N ALA A 233 -8.46 20.51 -1.96
CA ALA A 233 -9.65 20.81 -2.73
C ALA A 233 -10.85 19.97 -2.28
N LYS A 234 -10.65 18.69 -1.95
CA LYS A 234 -11.72 17.77 -1.59
C LYS A 234 -12.25 17.95 -0.16
N TYR A 235 -11.35 18.11 0.82
CA TYR A 235 -11.73 18.02 2.24
C TYR A 235 -11.75 19.37 2.97
N TYR A 236 -10.87 20.30 2.60
CA TYR A 236 -10.73 21.59 3.30
C TYR A 236 -10.45 22.72 2.31
N PRO A 237 -11.36 22.99 1.36
CA PRO A 237 -11.13 23.95 0.26
C PRO A 237 -10.83 25.37 0.76
N HIS A 238 -11.44 25.78 1.87
CA HIS A 238 -11.28 27.10 2.48
C HIS A 238 -10.56 27.05 3.84
N GLY A 239 -10.06 25.88 4.24
CA GLY A 239 -9.49 25.65 5.55
C GLY A 239 -8.01 25.33 5.52
N HIS A 240 -7.45 25.16 6.72
CA HIS A 240 -6.14 24.58 6.95
C HIS A 240 -6.32 23.24 7.64
N LEU A 241 -5.51 22.25 7.25
CA LEU A 241 -5.57 20.88 7.78
C LEU A 241 -5.66 20.82 9.33
N LEU A 242 -4.93 21.69 10.03
CA LEU A 242 -4.87 21.74 11.50
C LEU A 242 -6.10 22.34 12.18
N TYR A 243 -6.79 23.27 11.51
CA TYR A 243 -7.91 24.05 12.08
C TYR A 243 -9.27 23.59 11.57
N THR A 244 -9.29 22.64 10.64
CA THR A 244 -10.53 22.05 10.17
C THR A 244 -11.01 21.09 11.26
N ILE A 245 -12.00 21.53 12.05
CA ILE A 245 -12.67 20.66 13.00
C ILE A 245 -13.20 19.46 12.21
N PRO A 246 -12.94 18.21 12.63
CA PRO A 246 -13.53 17.04 11.99
C PRO A 246 -15.02 17.06 12.31
N CYS A 247 -15.79 17.82 11.53
CA CYS A 247 -17.24 17.79 11.61
C CYS A 247 -17.64 16.41 11.06
N GLN A 248 -17.88 15.48 11.99
CA GLN A 248 -18.36 14.10 11.78
C GLN A 248 -17.43 13.07 11.15
N VAL A 249 -16.17 13.42 10.89
CA VAL A 249 -15.31 12.59 10.05
C VAL A 249 -13.97 12.38 10.75
N SER A 250 -13.81 11.22 11.38
CA SER A 250 -12.60 10.77 12.07
C SER A 250 -11.36 10.99 11.22
N PHE A 251 -10.21 11.32 11.82
CA PHE A 251 -8.95 11.67 11.14
C PHE A 251 -8.50 10.67 10.06
N GLY A 252 -9.02 9.45 10.11
CA GLY A 252 -8.78 8.42 9.11
C GLY A 252 -9.70 8.41 7.88
N GLU A 253 -10.79 9.17 7.90
CA GLU A 253 -11.59 9.48 6.74
C GLU A 253 -11.03 10.72 5.98
N PHE A 254 -10.09 11.45 6.58
CA PHE A 254 -9.38 12.59 5.98
C PHE A 254 -8.44 12.18 4.82
N LEU A 255 -8.12 10.89 4.70
CA LEU A 255 -7.34 10.30 3.59
C LEU A 255 -8.22 9.47 2.63
N MET A 256 -9.54 9.40 2.87
CA MET A 256 -10.40 8.33 2.35
C MET A 256 -11.84 8.67 1.92
N ALA A 257 -12.33 9.90 2.06
CA ALA A 257 -13.47 10.35 1.24
C ALA A 257 -13.05 10.74 -0.18
#